data_AF-A0AAP2E2D3-F1
#
_entry.id   AF-A0AAP2E2D3-F1
#
_cell.length_a   1.000
_cell.length_b   1.000
_cell.length_c   1.000
_cell.angle_alpha   90.00
_cell.angle_beta   90.00
_cell.angle_gamma   90.00
#
_symmetry.space_group_name_H-M   'P 1'
#
loop_
_entity.id
_entity.type
_entity.pdbx_description
1 polymer ?
#
loop_
_entity_poly.entity_id
_entity_poly.type
_entity_poly.pdbx_seq_one_letter_code
_entity_poly.pdbx_strand_id
1 'polypeptide(L)'
;MFFRRYQIWVINTPSEALLYTWEKWKTLLPFVDAIVNLSVKPAFIRTAQSYETENRLLGFGRMKWSEENNHKWTTKHRKNAVPGKKLTFFNTEIWAPDWTTFNGSTPSPDVYIRLYQYENIDFLREGLIIALRRSIEKDNRLVINSALKDLQRNIPGSSISTTTRTWTPWFRFLNNIEDMGPWELTKIVTKYPISLP
;
A
#
# COMPACT_ATOMS: atom_id res chain seq x y z
N MET A 1 23.07 -1.56 15.84
CA MET A 1 22.15 -1.67 14.69
C MET A 1 20.75 -1.34 15.18
N PHE A 2 20.24 -0.13 14.90
CA PHE A 2 18.91 0.27 15.39
C PHE A 2 17.84 -0.32 14.47
N PHE A 3 17.09 -1.30 14.97
CA PHE A 3 15.91 -1.82 14.26
C PHE A 3 14.91 -0.68 14.07
N ARG A 4 14.66 -0.30 12.82
CA ARG A 4 13.71 0.78 12.51
C ARG A 4 12.29 0.27 12.78
N ARG A 5 11.65 0.78 13.83
CA ARG A 5 10.26 0.50 14.19
C ARG A 5 9.31 1.34 13.35
N TYR A 6 8.23 0.71 12.93
CA TYR A 6 7.15 1.27 12.11
C TYR A 6 5.85 1.22 12.89
N GLN A 7 5.06 2.27 12.73
CA GLN A 7 3.63 2.23 12.97
C GLN A 7 2.97 1.78 11.67
N ILE A 8 2.11 0.77 11.76
CA ILE A 8 1.38 0.21 10.64
C ILE A 8 -0.10 0.44 10.86
N TRP A 9 -0.79 0.85 9.81
CA TRP A 9 -2.24 0.87 9.70
C TRP A 9 -2.67 -0.04 8.56
N VAL A 10 -3.72 -0.80 8.78
CA VAL A 10 -4.37 -1.62 7.77
C VAL A 10 -5.79 -1.07 7.64
N ILE A 11 -6.07 -0.43 6.52
CA ILE A 11 -7.42 -0.03 6.13
C ILE A 11 -7.97 -1.15 5.26
N ASN A 12 -8.94 -1.89 5.76
CA ASN A 12 -9.48 -3.06 5.09
C ASN A 12 -10.96 -2.87 4.78
N THR A 13 -11.37 -3.23 3.58
CA THR A 13 -12.78 -3.42 3.23
C THR A 13 -13.05 -4.89 2.90
N PRO A 14 -14.14 -5.47 3.43
CA PRO A 14 -14.56 -6.84 3.09
C PRO A 14 -15.32 -6.91 1.76
N SER A 15 -15.56 -5.79 1.08
CA SER A 15 -16.20 -5.76 -0.23
C SER A 15 -15.20 -5.45 -1.33
N GLU A 16 -15.54 -5.83 -2.56
CA GLU A 16 -14.76 -5.42 -3.74
C GLU A 16 -15.05 -3.93 -4.03
N ALA A 17 -14.09 -3.07 -3.71
CA ALA A 17 -14.23 -1.61 -3.84
C ALA A 17 -13.58 -1.07 -5.12
N LEU A 18 -12.76 -1.88 -5.80
CA LEU A 18 -12.05 -1.57 -7.04
C LEU A 18 -11.18 -0.32 -6.89
N LEU A 19 -10.51 -0.16 -5.75
CA LEU A 19 -9.66 0.98 -5.40
C LEU A 19 -8.51 1.16 -6.40
N TYR A 20 -8.15 0.10 -7.12
CA TYR A 20 -7.15 0.11 -8.17
C TYR A 20 -7.59 0.81 -9.47
N THR A 21 -8.86 1.15 -9.63
CA THR A 21 -9.39 1.89 -10.80
C THR A 21 -9.07 3.38 -10.66
N TRP A 22 -8.97 4.11 -11.77
CA TRP A 22 -8.59 5.53 -11.70
C TRP A 22 -9.65 6.35 -10.98
N GLU A 23 -10.91 6.07 -11.25
CA GLU A 23 -12.08 6.75 -10.69
C GLU A 23 -12.09 6.66 -9.16
N LYS A 24 -11.76 5.48 -8.61
CA LYS A 24 -11.65 5.28 -7.17
C LYS A 24 -10.32 5.76 -6.60
N TRP A 25 -9.21 5.47 -7.27
CA TRP A 25 -7.89 5.87 -6.79
C TRP A 25 -7.74 7.40 -6.71
N LYS A 26 -8.30 8.13 -7.68
CA LYS A 26 -8.26 9.60 -7.71
C LYS A 26 -8.89 10.23 -6.48
N THR A 27 -9.94 9.63 -5.88
CA THR A 27 -10.55 10.15 -4.65
C THR A 27 -9.68 9.92 -3.42
N LEU A 28 -8.87 8.85 -3.42
CA LEU A 28 -7.93 8.53 -2.33
C LEU A 28 -6.62 9.31 -2.45
N LEU A 29 -6.25 9.70 -3.67
CA LEU A 29 -4.94 10.26 -4.00
C LEU A 29 -4.53 11.42 -3.09
N PRO A 30 -5.36 12.44 -2.78
CA PRO A 30 -4.95 13.54 -1.89
C PRO A 30 -4.56 13.09 -0.48
N PHE A 31 -5.22 12.07 0.05
CA PHE A 31 -4.96 11.56 1.41
C PHE A 31 -3.74 10.64 1.44
N VAL A 32 -3.54 9.84 0.38
CA VAL A 32 -2.31 9.08 0.18
C VAL A 32 -1.12 10.02 0.00
N ASP A 33 -1.29 11.09 -0.78
CA ASP A 33 -0.27 12.10 -1.04
C ASP A 33 0.16 12.82 0.25
N ALA A 34 -0.79 13.19 1.11
CA ALA A 34 -0.50 13.78 2.42
C ALA A 34 0.40 12.88 3.29
N ILE A 35 0.27 11.55 3.19
CA ILE A 35 1.10 10.59 3.92
C ILE A 35 2.45 10.38 3.23
N VAL A 36 2.47 10.25 1.91
CA VAL A 36 3.69 10.06 1.12
C VAL A 36 4.65 11.24 1.28
N ASN A 37 4.12 12.46 1.30
CA ASN A 37 4.89 13.70 1.43
C ASN A 37 5.47 13.93 2.84
N LEU A 38 5.22 13.04 3.80
CA LEU A 38 5.91 13.05 5.09
C LEU A 38 7.37 12.56 4.99
N SER A 39 7.74 11.88 3.89
CA SER A 39 9.14 11.62 3.58
C SER A 39 9.73 12.76 2.77
N VAL A 40 10.89 13.27 3.19
CA VAL A 40 11.68 14.24 2.41
C VAL A 40 12.31 13.63 1.16
N LYS A 41 12.26 12.30 1.01
CA LYS A 41 12.88 11.58 -0.11
C LYS A 41 11.83 11.29 -1.20
N PRO A 42 12.24 11.25 -2.47
CA PRO A 42 11.31 10.99 -3.56
C PRO A 42 10.64 9.61 -3.42
N ALA A 43 9.32 9.58 -3.64
CA ALA A 43 8.55 8.36 -3.65
C ALA A 43 8.41 7.74 -5.05
N PHE A 44 8.23 6.43 -5.11
CA PHE A 44 8.11 5.65 -6.35
C PHE A 44 7.03 4.59 -6.24
N ILE A 45 6.40 4.27 -7.38
CA ILE A 45 5.28 3.35 -7.51
C ILE A 45 5.76 2.07 -8.19
N ARG A 46 5.32 0.92 -7.67
CA ARG A 46 5.41 -0.39 -8.32
C ARG A 46 4.03 -1.00 -8.38
N THR A 47 3.69 -1.65 -9.48
CA THR A 47 2.37 -2.27 -9.65
C THR A 47 2.55 -3.65 -10.25
N ALA A 48 1.87 -4.63 -9.66
CA ALA A 48 1.78 -5.99 -10.17
C ALA A 48 0.40 -6.21 -10.79
N GLN A 49 0.37 -6.41 -12.10
CA GLN A 49 -0.79 -6.76 -12.91
C GLN A 49 -0.38 -7.81 -13.94
N SER A 50 -1.29 -8.70 -14.34
CA SER A 50 -1.11 -9.63 -15.46
C SER A 50 -2.41 -9.81 -16.23
N TYR A 51 -2.32 -10.33 -17.45
CA TYR A 51 -3.51 -10.91 -18.10
C TYR A 51 -3.69 -12.36 -17.63
N GLU A 52 -4.93 -12.79 -17.50
CA GLU A 52 -5.29 -14.19 -17.25
C GLU A 52 -4.59 -15.08 -18.27
N THR A 53 -4.00 -16.20 -17.82
CA THR A 53 -3.14 -17.13 -18.58
C THR A 53 -1.70 -16.69 -18.89
N GLU A 54 -1.30 -15.46 -18.58
CA GLU A 54 0.10 -15.03 -18.75
C GLU A 54 0.93 -15.18 -17.46
N ASN A 55 2.04 -15.91 -17.53
CA ASN A 55 3.01 -16.06 -16.42
C ASN A 55 3.94 -14.84 -16.25
N ARG A 56 3.56 -13.66 -16.74
CA ARG A 56 4.40 -12.46 -16.68
C ARG A 56 3.65 -11.26 -16.13
N LEU A 57 4.35 -10.47 -15.32
CA LEU A 57 3.85 -9.17 -14.86
C LEU A 57 3.97 -8.12 -15.97
N LEU A 58 2.99 -7.24 -16.03
CA LEU A 58 2.93 -6.16 -17.01
C LEU A 58 3.89 -5.02 -16.63
N GLY A 59 4.66 -4.56 -17.61
CA GLY A 59 5.66 -3.52 -17.40
C GLY A 59 5.09 -2.10 -17.36
N PHE A 60 5.47 -1.34 -16.33
CA PHE A 60 5.18 0.10 -16.20
C PHE A 60 6.41 1.00 -16.29
N GLY A 61 7.61 0.43 -16.16
CA GLY A 61 8.86 1.18 -15.98
C GLY A 61 8.98 1.76 -14.56
N ARG A 62 10.03 2.55 -14.32
CA ARG A 62 10.21 3.26 -13.05
C ARG A 62 9.22 4.43 -12.98
N MET A 63 8.29 4.38 -12.02
CA MET A 63 7.24 5.39 -11.86
C MET A 63 7.53 6.25 -10.63
N LYS A 64 7.93 7.51 -10.81
CA LYS A 64 8.02 8.47 -9.71
C LYS A 64 6.62 8.86 -9.24
N TRP A 65 6.41 9.00 -7.94
CA TRP A 65 5.15 9.49 -7.38
C TRP A 65 4.77 10.84 -8.00
N SER A 66 3.60 10.84 -8.65
CA SER A 66 3.02 11.98 -9.38
C SER A 66 1.60 11.60 -9.80
N GLU A 67 0.74 12.58 -10.06
CA GLU A 67 -0.61 12.32 -10.57
C GLU A 67 -0.56 11.56 -11.92
N GLU A 68 0.32 11.97 -12.82
CA GLU A 68 0.51 11.33 -14.13
C GLU A 68 0.81 9.84 -14.00
N ASN A 69 1.78 9.45 -13.16
CA ASN A 69 2.10 8.04 -12.97
C ASN A 69 0.99 7.29 -12.21
N ASN A 70 0.25 7.97 -11.32
CA ASN A 70 -0.93 7.38 -10.68
C ASN A 70 -2.05 7.08 -11.67
N HIS A 71 -2.33 8.00 -12.60
CA HIS A 71 -3.24 7.77 -13.71
C HIS A 71 -2.71 6.68 -14.66
N LYS A 72 -1.41 6.63 -14.92
CA LYS A 72 -0.79 5.63 -15.78
C LYS A 72 -0.98 4.20 -15.25
N TRP A 73 -0.65 3.92 -13.98
CA TRP A 73 -0.74 2.55 -13.45
C TRP A 73 -2.19 2.05 -13.32
N THR A 74 -3.13 2.98 -13.13
CA THR A 74 -4.58 2.71 -13.05
C THR A 74 -5.26 2.62 -14.42
N THR A 75 -4.61 2.96 -15.54
CA THR A 75 -5.31 2.99 -16.84
C THR A 75 -4.60 2.27 -17.98
N LYS A 76 -3.26 2.22 -18.00
CA LYS A 76 -2.46 1.80 -19.16
C LYS A 76 -2.92 0.47 -19.78
N HIS A 77 -3.08 -0.58 -18.98
CA HIS A 77 -3.41 -1.92 -19.49
C HIS A 77 -4.91 -2.24 -19.49
N ARG A 78 -5.73 -1.36 -18.88
CA ARG A 78 -7.20 -1.41 -18.98
C ARG A 78 -7.70 -0.79 -20.28
N LYS A 79 -7.15 0.36 -20.66
CA LYS A 79 -7.46 1.03 -21.93
C LYS A 79 -7.01 0.20 -23.14
N ASN A 80 -5.94 -0.58 -22.98
CA ASN A 80 -5.41 -1.49 -23.98
C ASN A 80 -5.80 -2.95 -23.69
N ALA A 81 -6.97 -3.18 -23.08
CA ALA A 81 -7.43 -4.54 -22.79
C ALA A 81 -7.47 -5.35 -24.09
N VAL A 82 -6.78 -6.49 -24.08
CA VAL A 82 -6.77 -7.40 -25.23
C VAL A 82 -8.10 -8.14 -25.25
N PRO A 83 -8.85 -8.15 -26.36
CA PRO A 83 -10.10 -8.90 -26.47
C PRO A 83 -9.91 -10.36 -26.03
N GLY A 84 -10.80 -10.85 -25.17
CA GLY A 84 -10.73 -12.21 -24.63
C GLY A 84 -9.72 -12.43 -23.51
N LYS A 85 -9.00 -11.40 -23.03
CA LYS A 85 -8.11 -11.50 -21.87
C LYS A 85 -8.62 -10.66 -20.69
N LYS A 86 -8.82 -11.29 -19.54
CA LYS A 86 -9.12 -10.58 -18.29
C LYS A 86 -7.83 -10.01 -17.71
N LEU A 87 -7.84 -8.73 -17.32
CA LEU A 87 -6.74 -8.11 -16.58
C LEU A 87 -6.92 -8.38 -15.09
N THR A 88 -5.90 -8.96 -14.45
CA THR A 88 -5.86 -9.20 -13.01
C THR A 88 -4.94 -8.18 -12.33
N PHE A 89 -5.43 -7.58 -11.26
CA PHE A 89 -4.64 -6.72 -10.37
C PHE A 89 -4.25 -7.51 -9.12
N PHE A 90 -2.98 -7.41 -8.72
CA PHE A 90 -2.49 -8.07 -7.50
C PHE A 90 -2.21 -7.05 -6.40
N ASN A 91 -1.38 -6.06 -6.69
CA ASN A 91 -1.05 -4.98 -5.76
C ASN A 91 -0.46 -3.76 -6.46
N THR A 92 -0.45 -2.65 -5.73
CA THR A 92 0.39 -1.49 -6.01
C THR A 92 1.11 -1.10 -4.73
N GLU A 93 2.40 -0.85 -4.82
CA GLU A 93 3.26 -0.43 -3.73
C GLU A 93 3.80 0.96 -4.00
N ILE A 94 3.91 1.77 -2.94
CA ILE A 94 4.46 3.11 -2.95
C ILE A 94 5.60 3.14 -1.92
N TRP A 95 6.78 3.50 -2.38
CA TRP A 95 8.02 3.45 -1.60
C TRP A 95 8.64 4.84 -1.54
N ALA A 96 8.85 5.37 -0.34
CA ALA A 96 9.60 6.62 -0.13
C ALA A 96 10.72 6.39 0.90
N PRO A 97 12.01 6.35 0.53
CA PRO A 97 12.55 6.37 -0.84
C PRO A 97 12.30 5.06 -1.61
N ASP A 98 12.66 5.04 -2.90
CA ASP A 98 12.55 3.86 -3.76
C ASP A 98 13.32 2.64 -3.23
N TRP A 99 12.78 1.46 -3.54
CA TRP A 99 13.36 0.18 -3.18
C TRP A 99 14.69 -0.14 -3.88
N THR A 100 15.01 0.49 -5.03
CA THR A 100 16.29 0.23 -5.73
C THR A 100 17.43 1.11 -5.26
N THR A 101 17.17 2.11 -4.41
CA THR A 101 18.22 3.03 -3.91
C THR A 101 19.14 2.36 -2.88
N PHE A 102 19.20 1.03 -2.85
CA PHE A 102 19.73 0.22 -1.76
C PHE A 102 21.03 -0.50 -2.15
N ASN A 103 22.16 0.04 -1.70
CA ASN A 103 23.48 -0.55 -1.92
C ASN A 103 24.01 -1.23 -0.63
N GLY A 104 23.35 -2.31 -0.22
CA GLY A 104 23.95 -3.34 0.67
C GLY A 104 24.05 -3.05 2.18
N SER A 105 23.90 -1.82 2.65
CA SER A 105 23.99 -1.47 4.09
C SER A 105 22.64 -1.13 4.78
N THR A 106 21.52 -1.29 4.03
CA THR A 106 20.10 -1.01 4.36
C THR A 106 19.79 0.45 4.73
N PRO A 107 18.63 1.03 4.32
CA PRO A 107 17.53 0.96 5.27
C PRO A 107 16.11 1.07 4.67
N SER A 108 15.21 0.31 5.26
CA SER A 108 13.75 0.42 5.17
C SER A 108 13.19 1.83 4.88
N PRO A 109 12.12 1.93 4.06
CA PRO A 109 11.57 3.20 3.60
C PRO A 109 11.07 4.07 4.75
N ASP A 110 11.05 5.38 4.59
CA ASP A 110 10.40 6.27 5.57
C ASP A 110 8.89 6.06 5.57
N VAL A 111 8.32 5.91 4.37
CA VAL A 111 6.91 5.63 4.11
C VAL A 111 6.81 4.46 3.13
N TYR A 112 5.99 3.47 3.47
CA TYR A 112 5.56 2.42 2.57
C TYR A 112 4.05 2.32 2.58
N ILE A 113 3.44 2.26 1.40
CA ILE A 113 2.01 2.04 1.25
C ILE A 113 1.81 0.91 0.25
N ARG A 114 0.93 -0.04 0.56
CA ARG A 114 0.53 -1.11 -0.36
C ARG A 114 -0.98 -1.15 -0.48
N LEU A 115 -1.48 -0.94 -1.69
CA LEU A 115 -2.82 -1.35 -2.10
C LEU A 115 -2.79 -2.84 -2.41
N TYR A 116 -3.58 -3.63 -1.69
CA TYR A 116 -3.75 -5.05 -1.94
C TYR A 116 -5.18 -5.36 -2.41
N GLN A 117 -5.31 -6.42 -3.20
CA GLN A 117 -6.57 -7.06 -3.52
C GLN A 117 -6.40 -8.58 -3.39
N TYR A 118 -7.36 -9.25 -2.75
CA TYR A 118 -7.44 -10.70 -2.64
C TYR A 118 -8.82 -11.17 -3.10
N GLU A 119 -8.86 -11.90 -4.22
CA GLU A 119 -10.11 -12.36 -4.84
C GLU A 119 -10.84 -13.46 -4.04
N ASN A 120 -10.17 -14.14 -3.10
CA ASN A 120 -10.71 -15.35 -2.45
C ASN A 120 -10.66 -15.31 -0.92
N ILE A 121 -10.73 -14.12 -0.32
CA ILE A 121 -10.68 -13.94 1.15
C ILE A 121 -11.80 -12.99 1.59
N ASP A 122 -12.92 -13.54 2.05
CA ASP A 122 -14.18 -12.81 2.26
C ASP A 122 -14.10 -11.59 3.16
N PHE A 123 -13.33 -11.66 4.25
CA PHE A 123 -13.21 -10.56 5.21
C PHE A 123 -11.96 -9.68 4.98
N LEU A 124 -11.14 -10.01 3.98
CA LEU A 124 -9.90 -9.30 3.64
C LEU A 124 -9.81 -9.18 2.10
N ARG A 125 -10.76 -8.47 1.49
CA ARG A 125 -10.88 -8.39 0.03
C ARG A 125 -9.95 -7.36 -0.57
N GLU A 126 -9.92 -6.15 -0.02
CA GLU A 126 -9.18 -5.04 -0.59
C GLU A 126 -8.82 -4.03 0.49
N GLY A 127 -7.73 -3.30 0.30
CA GLY A 127 -7.35 -2.27 1.27
C GLY A 127 -5.95 -1.73 1.13
N LEU A 128 -5.58 -0.91 2.10
CA LEU A 128 -4.28 -0.26 2.20
C LEU A 128 -3.53 -0.77 3.43
N ILE A 129 -2.28 -1.16 3.24
CA ILE A 129 -1.29 -1.23 4.32
C ILE A 129 -0.49 0.06 4.26
N ILE A 130 -0.42 0.79 5.35
CA ILE A 130 0.33 2.04 5.47
C ILE A 130 1.35 1.84 6.59
N ALA A 131 2.64 1.91 6.28
CA ALA A 131 3.71 1.79 7.24
C ALA A 131 4.57 3.05 7.24
N LEU A 132 4.61 3.74 8.38
CA LEU A 132 5.48 4.89 8.60
C LEU A 132 6.49 4.60 9.69
N ARG A 133 7.70 5.12 9.51
CA ARG A 133 8.69 5.10 10.58
C ARG A 133 8.13 5.82 11.81
N ARG A 134 8.32 5.23 12.99
CA ARG A 134 7.83 5.76 14.27
C ARG A 134 8.24 7.21 14.57
N SER A 135 9.42 7.65 14.14
CA SER A 135 9.83 9.05 14.31
C SER A 135 8.93 9.99 13.50
N ILE A 136 8.69 9.67 12.23
CA ILE A 136 7.82 10.47 11.35
C ILE A 136 6.38 10.45 11.86
N GLU A 137 5.89 9.29 12.33
CA GLU A 137 4.55 9.18 12.91
C GLU A 137 4.35 10.12 14.09
N LYS A 138 5.30 10.14 15.04
CA LYS A 138 5.20 10.97 16.25
C LYS A 138 5.11 12.46 15.91
N ASP A 139 5.88 12.90 14.93
CA ASP A 139 5.97 14.32 14.57
C ASP A 139 4.76 14.78 13.73
N ASN A 140 4.01 13.86 13.11
CA ASN A 140 2.96 14.18 12.13
C ASN A 140 1.59 13.57 12.45
N ARG A 141 1.32 13.24 13.72
CA ARG A 141 0.10 12.53 14.16
C ARG A 141 -1.20 13.14 13.66
N LEU A 142 -1.32 14.47 13.69
CA LEU A 142 -2.55 15.16 13.28
C LEU A 142 -2.82 14.97 11.79
N VAL A 143 -1.79 15.16 10.95
CA VAL A 143 -1.87 14.97 9.49
C VAL A 143 -2.23 13.51 9.18
N ILE A 144 -1.55 12.56 9.82
CA ILE A 144 -1.77 11.13 9.63
C ILE A 144 -3.20 10.74 10.03
N ASN A 145 -3.67 11.17 11.21
CA ASN A 145 -5.00 10.81 11.68
C ASN A 145 -6.10 11.41 10.79
N SER A 146 -5.93 12.64 10.30
CA SER A 146 -6.86 13.24 9.34
C SER A 146 -6.89 12.43 8.05
N ALA A 147 -5.72 12.15 7.45
CA ALA A 147 -5.63 11.37 6.23
C ALA A 147 -6.23 9.97 6.37
N LEU A 148 -5.99 9.28 7.49
CA LEU A 148 -6.57 7.97 7.78
C LEU A 148 -8.10 8.02 7.89
N LYS A 149 -8.66 9.03 8.56
CA LYS A 149 -10.12 9.24 8.66
C LYS A 149 -10.73 9.47 7.28
N ASP A 150 -10.10 10.30 6.46
CA ASP A 150 -10.61 10.59 5.12
C ASP A 150 -10.46 9.40 4.16
N LEU A 151 -9.37 8.63 4.26
CA LEU A 151 -9.25 7.35 3.57
C LEU A 151 -10.38 6.39 3.97
N GLN A 152 -10.64 6.22 5.27
CA GLN A 152 -11.71 5.34 5.73
C GLN A 152 -13.09 5.77 5.23
N ARG A 153 -13.38 7.09 5.26
CA ARG A 153 -14.64 7.64 4.74
C ARG A 153 -14.82 7.38 3.25
N ASN A 154 -13.73 7.38 2.48
CA ASN A 154 -13.76 7.19 1.02
C ASN A 154 -13.62 5.72 0.58
N ILE A 155 -13.32 4.79 1.49
CA ILE A 155 -13.28 3.35 1.23
C ILE A 155 -14.53 2.71 1.85
N PRO A 156 -15.52 2.30 1.04
CA PRO A 156 -16.81 1.80 1.53
C PRO A 156 -16.66 0.62 2.49
N GLY A 157 -17.38 0.65 3.61
CA GLY A 157 -17.41 -0.44 4.59
C GLY A 157 -16.06 -0.75 5.24
N SER A 158 -15.11 0.19 5.18
CA SER A 158 -13.76 -0.06 5.67
C SER A 158 -13.61 0.07 7.19
N SER A 159 -12.71 -0.73 7.74
CA SER A 159 -12.21 -0.62 9.11
C SER A 159 -10.73 -0.26 9.10
N ILE A 160 -10.27 0.38 10.18
CA ILE A 160 -8.83 0.60 10.42
C ILE A 160 -8.38 -0.27 11.59
N SER A 161 -7.31 -1.01 11.37
CA SER A 161 -6.56 -1.71 12.40
C SER A 161 -5.12 -1.25 12.43
N THR A 162 -4.45 -1.43 13.57
CA THR A 162 -3.11 -0.89 13.76
C THR A 162 -2.19 -1.89 14.45
N THR A 163 -0.90 -1.84 14.11
CA THR A 163 0.13 -2.65 14.77
C THR A 163 1.49 -1.99 14.64
N THR A 164 2.51 -2.55 15.29
CA THR A 164 3.87 -2.04 15.23
C THR A 164 4.82 -3.16 14.86
N ARG A 165 5.79 -2.85 14.00
CA ARG A 165 6.75 -3.85 13.54
C ARG A 165 8.09 -3.22 13.20
N THR A 166 9.15 -4.02 13.23
CA THR A 166 10.45 -3.65 12.67
C THR A 166 10.55 -4.11 11.23
N TRP A 167 11.07 -3.28 10.34
CA TRP A 167 11.18 -3.64 8.92
C TRP A 167 12.08 -4.86 8.67
N THR A 168 13.18 -5.00 9.41
CA THR A 168 14.11 -6.15 9.30
C THR A 168 14.25 -6.85 10.65
N PRO A 169 13.40 -7.83 10.99
CA PRO A 169 13.48 -8.55 12.25
C PRO A 169 14.58 -9.62 12.20
N TRP A 170 15.84 -9.21 12.44
CA TRP A 170 16.99 -10.08 12.71
C TRP A 170 17.45 -11.01 11.55
N PHE A 171 18.74 -11.39 11.58
CA PHE A 171 19.55 -11.89 10.44
C PHE A 171 19.12 -13.22 9.78
N ARG A 172 18.04 -13.87 10.19
CA ARG A 172 17.65 -15.20 9.68
C ARG A 172 16.25 -15.33 9.10
N PHE A 173 15.39 -14.32 9.27
CA PHE A 173 14.07 -14.31 8.66
C PHE A 173 13.78 -12.90 8.13
N LEU A 174 13.89 -12.74 6.82
CA LEU A 174 13.38 -11.57 6.11
C LEU A 174 11.86 -11.65 6.14
N ASN A 175 11.28 -11.30 7.27
CA ASN A 175 9.86 -10.99 7.36
C ASN A 175 9.83 -9.46 7.30
N ASN A 176 9.85 -8.89 6.10
CA ASN A 176 9.70 -7.45 5.96
C ASN A 176 8.23 -7.06 5.86
N ILE A 177 7.93 -5.77 5.99
CA ILE A 177 6.55 -5.28 5.98
C ILE A 177 5.91 -5.45 4.59
N GLU A 178 6.70 -5.38 3.52
CA GLU A 178 6.24 -5.66 2.16
C GLU A 178 5.76 -7.10 1.97
N ASP A 179 6.37 -8.04 2.71
CA ASP A 179 6.09 -9.48 2.66
C ASP A 179 4.83 -9.88 3.47
N MET A 180 4.14 -8.90 4.08
CA MET A 180 2.91 -9.17 4.82
C MET A 180 1.87 -9.84 3.92
N GLY A 181 1.66 -11.13 4.17
CA GLY A 181 0.68 -11.96 3.47
C GLY A 181 -0.73 -11.85 4.08
N PRO A 182 -1.73 -12.44 3.41
CA PRO A 182 -3.12 -12.38 3.86
C PRO A 182 -3.32 -12.89 5.29
N TRP A 183 -2.66 -14.00 5.66
CA TRP A 183 -2.79 -14.58 7.00
C TRP A 183 -2.35 -13.64 8.12
N GLU A 184 -1.28 -12.85 7.90
CA GLU A 184 -0.83 -11.88 8.89
C GLU A 184 -1.80 -10.70 8.98
N LEU A 185 -2.28 -10.21 7.83
CA LEU A 185 -3.26 -9.12 7.77
C LEU A 185 -4.56 -9.51 8.47
N THR A 186 -5.03 -10.75 8.28
CA THR A 186 -6.18 -11.30 9.00
C THR A 186 -6.03 -11.14 10.50
N LYS A 187 -4.86 -11.48 11.06
CA LYS A 187 -4.60 -11.33 12.51
C LYS A 187 -4.67 -9.88 12.97
N ILE A 188 -4.18 -8.95 12.15
CA ILE A 188 -4.19 -7.52 12.49
C ILE A 188 -5.63 -6.99 12.47
N VAL A 189 -6.38 -7.31 11.42
CA VAL A 189 -7.76 -6.84 11.21
C VAL A 189 -8.71 -7.42 12.26
N THR A 190 -8.55 -8.69 12.64
CA THR A 190 -9.43 -9.36 13.61
C THR A 190 -9.12 -9.03 15.07
N LYS A 191 -7.85 -8.75 15.41
CA LYS A 191 -7.43 -8.57 16.81
C LYS A 191 -7.51 -7.11 17.29
N TYR A 192 -7.54 -6.14 16.38
CA TYR A 192 -7.45 -4.71 16.72
C TYR A 192 -8.40 -3.82 15.90
N PRO A 193 -9.74 -4.00 15.96
CA PRO A 193 -10.65 -3.03 15.37
C PRO A 193 -10.57 -1.71 16.15
N ILE A 194 -10.18 -0.61 15.50
CA ILE A 194 -10.25 0.73 16.11
C ILE A 194 -11.56 1.39 15.72
N SER A 195 -12.33 1.81 16.72
CA SER A 195 -13.35 2.85 16.56
C SER A 195 -12.62 4.19 16.59
N LEU A 196 -12.47 4.86 15.45
CA LEU A 196 -11.99 6.24 15.46
C LEU A 196 -13.06 7.12 16.14
N PRO A 197 -12.69 8.00 17.08
CA PRO A 197 -13.63 8.94 17.68
C PRO A 197 -14.13 9.96 16.64
#